data_AF-A0A6F9ZH83-F1
#
_entry.id   AF-A0A6F9ZH83-F1
#
_cell.length_a   1.000
_cell.length_b   1.000
_cell.length_c   1.000
_cell.angle_alpha   90.00
_cell.angle_beta   90.00
_cell.angle_gamma   90.00
#
_symmetry.space_group_name_H-M   'P 1'
#
loop_
_entity.id
_entity.type
_entity.pdbx_description
1 polymer ?
#
loop_
_entity_poly.entity_id
_entity_poly.type
_entity_poly.pdbx_seq_one_letter_code
_entity_poly.pdbx_strand_id
1 'polypeptide(L)'
;MKPGAAGLTAATRNPVDKDQLFHFIPTEEGWKIFSDKQQVYICRTGVVESPIPVSKNIAQAAPYEVRSTRDGLSALVCLNPESGYPAIHLSGDNTRLVPWNAAGSPASLWYIEPTDILTDIAYVRPAEQEDATIYYNLDGRRVENPDKGVFVTNKRRKVILK
;
A
#
# COMPACT_ATOMS: atom_id res chain seq x y z
N MET A 1 3.06 14.30 -7.82
CA MET A 1 1.80 13.95 -7.11
C MET A 1 2.02 14.18 -5.63
N LYS A 2 0.99 14.54 -4.85
CA LYS A 2 1.02 14.53 -3.38
C LYS A 2 -0.38 14.33 -2.79
N PRO A 3 -0.54 13.62 -1.67
CA PRO A 3 -1.82 13.58 -0.97
C PRO A 3 -2.16 14.94 -0.34
N GLY A 4 -3.42 15.35 -0.45
CA GLY A 4 -4.04 16.44 0.30
C GLY A 4 -5.16 15.91 1.20
N ALA A 5 -5.78 16.80 1.99
CA ALA A 5 -6.77 16.44 3.01
C ALA A 5 -8.03 15.69 2.48
N ALA A 6 -8.26 15.69 1.16
CA ALA A 6 -9.41 15.04 0.52
C ALA A 6 -9.06 14.16 -0.70
N GLY A 7 -7.78 13.96 -1.02
CA GLY A 7 -7.35 13.18 -2.18
C GLY A 7 -6.03 13.65 -2.79
N LEU A 8 -5.69 13.14 -3.96
CA LEU A 8 -4.41 13.44 -4.61
C LEU A 8 -4.42 14.78 -5.36
N THR A 9 -3.30 15.51 -5.26
CA THR A 9 -3.08 16.80 -5.92
C THR A 9 -1.73 16.82 -6.65
N ALA A 10 -1.60 17.76 -7.57
CA ALA A 10 -0.36 18.09 -8.27
C ALA A 10 0.26 19.37 -7.71
N ALA A 11 1.57 19.47 -7.85
CA ALA A 11 2.34 20.66 -7.55
C ALA A 11 3.58 20.67 -8.46
N THR A 12 4.22 21.83 -8.59
CA THR A 12 5.51 21.95 -9.26
C THR A 12 6.51 20.99 -8.63
N ARG A 13 7.26 20.27 -9.47
CA ARG A 13 8.28 19.31 -9.03
C ARG A 13 9.27 19.97 -8.08
N ASN A 14 9.41 19.40 -6.89
CA ASN A 14 10.45 19.74 -5.94
C ASN A 14 11.01 18.44 -5.32
N PRO A 15 12.23 18.03 -5.71
CA PRO A 15 12.78 16.72 -5.34
C PRO A 15 13.10 16.58 -3.85
N VAL A 16 13.14 17.68 -3.09
CA VAL A 16 13.36 17.66 -1.63
C VAL A 16 12.08 17.91 -0.83
N ASP A 17 10.96 18.19 -1.50
CA ASP A 17 9.66 18.32 -0.84
C ASP A 17 9.14 16.94 -0.45
N LYS A 18 9.11 16.67 0.86
CA LYS A 18 8.67 15.38 1.41
C LYS A 18 7.22 15.04 1.07
N ASP A 19 6.38 16.02 0.73
CA ASP A 19 5.02 15.74 0.25
C ASP A 19 5.01 15.08 -1.13
N GLN A 20 6.08 15.22 -1.91
CA GLN A 20 6.22 14.67 -3.26
C GLN A 20 6.99 13.34 -3.27
N LEU A 21 7.39 12.83 -2.11
CA LEU A 21 8.10 11.56 -1.96
C LEU A 21 7.13 10.42 -1.61
N PHE A 22 7.31 9.29 -2.28
CA PHE A 22 6.45 8.11 -2.13
C PHE A 22 7.26 6.82 -2.04
N HIS A 23 6.66 5.87 -1.34
CA HIS A 23 7.10 4.48 -1.30
C HIS A 23 6.21 3.64 -2.20
N PHE A 24 6.86 2.83 -3.02
CA PHE A 24 6.23 1.74 -3.74
C PHE A 24 6.49 0.48 -2.93
N ILE A 25 5.47 0.06 -2.17
CA ILE A 25 5.54 -1.12 -1.32
C ILE A 25 5.06 -2.32 -2.16
N PRO A 26 5.91 -3.33 -2.41
CA PRO A 26 5.56 -4.45 -3.27
C PRO A 26 4.39 -5.26 -2.70
N THR A 27 3.55 -5.75 -3.59
CA THR A 27 2.52 -6.77 -3.33
C THR A 27 2.72 -7.94 -4.29
N GLU A 28 1.89 -8.97 -4.22
CA GLU A 28 1.93 -10.09 -5.16
C GLU A 28 1.67 -9.68 -6.62
N GLU A 29 0.86 -8.64 -6.84
CA GLU A 29 0.39 -8.23 -8.18
C GLU A 29 0.89 -6.85 -8.63
N GLY A 30 1.47 -6.04 -7.73
CA GLY A 30 1.87 -4.68 -8.03
C GLY A 30 2.43 -3.93 -6.82
N TRP A 31 2.00 -2.68 -6.64
CA TRP A 31 2.55 -1.79 -5.62
C TRP A 31 1.45 -1.07 -4.85
N LYS A 32 1.54 -1.05 -3.52
CA LYS A 32 0.84 -0.06 -2.70
C LYS A 32 1.68 1.20 -2.65
N ILE A 33 1.08 2.34 -2.97
CA ILE A 33 1.77 3.63 -3.01
C ILE A 33 1.48 4.39 -1.73
N PHE A 34 2.53 4.77 -0.99
CA PHE A 34 2.43 5.40 0.32
C PHE A 34 3.20 6.72 0.37
N SER A 35 2.61 7.76 0.94
CA SER A 35 3.30 9.03 1.22
C SER A 35 3.74 9.07 2.68
N ASP A 36 5.05 9.13 2.91
CA ASP A 36 5.62 9.14 4.25
C ASP A 36 5.27 10.42 5.01
N LYS A 37 5.34 11.59 4.36
CA LYS A 37 5.02 12.86 5.04
C LYS A 37 3.56 12.94 5.50
N GLN A 38 2.64 12.42 4.69
CA GLN A 38 1.20 12.48 4.97
C GLN A 38 0.70 11.25 5.73
N GLN A 39 1.51 10.19 5.82
CA GLN A 39 1.17 8.92 6.46
C GLN A 39 -0.10 8.29 5.87
N VAL A 40 -0.25 8.32 4.55
CA VAL A 40 -1.43 7.78 3.84
C VAL A 40 -1.03 6.97 2.62
N TYR A 41 -1.84 5.95 2.34
CA TYR A 41 -1.83 5.15 1.12
C TYR A 41 -2.79 5.71 0.09
N ILE A 42 -2.47 5.50 -1.19
CA ILE A 42 -3.40 5.72 -2.29
C ILE A 42 -4.42 4.58 -2.31
N CYS A 43 -5.71 4.91 -2.30
CA CYS A 43 -6.82 3.94 -2.36
C CYS A 43 -7.23 3.66 -3.81
N ARG A 44 -8.33 2.93 -3.99
CA ARG A 44 -8.89 2.57 -5.31
C ARG A 44 -9.26 3.84 -6.09
N THR A 45 -9.03 3.84 -7.40
CA THR A 45 -9.61 4.89 -8.25
C THR A 45 -11.12 4.70 -8.38
N GLY A 46 -11.84 5.82 -8.41
CA GLY A 46 -13.30 5.87 -8.45
C GLY A 46 -13.83 6.35 -9.80
N VAL A 47 -14.88 7.17 -9.77
CA VAL A 47 -15.51 7.76 -10.96
C VAL A 47 -14.56 8.76 -11.64
N VAL A 48 -14.67 8.91 -12.96
CA VAL A 48 -13.89 9.92 -13.72
C VAL A 48 -14.02 11.31 -13.10
N GLU A 49 -12.92 12.07 -13.11
CA GLU A 49 -12.86 13.46 -12.59
C GLU A 49 -13.17 13.63 -11.09
N SER A 50 -13.36 12.55 -10.33
CA SER A 50 -13.52 12.61 -8.87
C SER A 50 -12.18 12.65 -8.13
N PRO A 51 -12.13 13.11 -6.87
CA PRO A 51 -10.95 12.92 -6.03
C PRO A 51 -10.59 11.43 -5.90
N ILE A 52 -9.30 11.09 -6.00
CA ILE A 52 -8.80 9.76 -5.66
C ILE A 52 -8.62 9.70 -4.14
N PRO A 53 -9.30 8.77 -3.42
CA PRO A 53 -9.21 8.69 -1.97
C PRO A 53 -7.81 8.28 -1.50
N VAL A 54 -7.49 8.71 -0.27
CA VAL A 54 -6.29 8.29 0.45
C VAL A 54 -6.68 7.86 1.86
N SER A 55 -5.92 6.94 2.46
CA SER A 55 -6.23 6.42 3.80
C SER A 55 -4.98 6.07 4.58
N LYS A 56 -5.04 6.23 5.91
CA LYS A 56 -4.01 5.71 6.82
C LYS A 56 -4.08 4.19 6.99
N ASN A 57 -5.20 3.58 6.61
CA ASN A 57 -5.41 2.15 6.74
C ASN A 57 -4.90 1.38 5.51
N ILE A 58 -3.88 0.55 5.70
CA ILE A 58 -3.27 -0.27 4.64
C ILE A 58 -4.26 -1.27 4.01
N ALA A 59 -5.34 -1.65 4.70
CA ALA A 59 -6.39 -2.52 4.15
C ALA A 59 -7.24 -1.82 3.09
N GLN A 60 -7.26 -0.48 3.08
CA GLN A 60 -7.96 0.32 2.06
C GLN A 60 -7.05 0.74 0.90
N ALA A 61 -5.73 0.50 1.01
CA ALA A 61 -4.76 0.77 -0.04
C ALA A 61 -5.01 -0.12 -1.26
N ALA A 62 -5.00 0.48 -2.45
CA ALA A 62 -5.14 -0.27 -3.69
C ALA A 62 -3.77 -0.73 -4.23
N PRO A 63 -3.67 -1.92 -4.84
CA PRO A 63 -2.54 -2.29 -5.67
C PRO A 63 -2.56 -1.55 -7.01
N TYR A 64 -1.41 -0.99 -7.37
CA TYR A 64 -1.19 -0.29 -8.64
C TYR A 64 -0.11 -1.01 -9.46
N GLU A 65 -0.36 -1.15 -10.75
CA GLU A 65 0.65 -1.49 -11.77
C GLU A 65 1.38 -0.21 -12.18
N VAL A 66 2.71 -0.28 -12.28
CA VAL A 66 3.53 0.74 -12.95
C VAL A 66 3.73 0.29 -14.39
N ARG A 67 2.96 0.86 -15.31
CA ARG A 67 3.03 0.51 -16.73
C ARG A 67 3.91 1.50 -17.47
N SER A 68 5.17 1.14 -17.66
CA SER A 68 6.17 1.97 -18.31
C SER A 68 6.09 1.92 -19.84
N THR A 69 6.36 3.07 -20.44
CA THR A 69 6.57 3.24 -21.88
C THR A 69 8.07 3.19 -22.20
N ARG A 70 8.41 3.13 -23.50
CA ARG A 70 9.80 3.16 -23.95
C ARG A 70 10.50 4.50 -23.70
N ASP A 71 9.73 5.57 -23.46
CA ASP A 71 10.24 6.92 -23.25
C ASP A 71 10.49 7.23 -21.76
N GLY A 72 10.48 6.22 -20.89
CA GLY A 72 10.74 6.38 -19.45
C GLY A 72 9.57 6.94 -18.65
N LEU A 73 8.44 7.22 -19.31
CA LEU A 73 7.19 7.67 -18.70
C LEU A 73 6.33 6.47 -18.33
N SER A 74 5.61 6.55 -17.21
CA SER A 74 4.78 5.44 -16.71
C SER A 74 3.36 5.88 -16.39
N ALA A 75 2.39 5.01 -16.69
CA ALA A 75 1.05 5.12 -16.12
C ALA A 75 1.00 4.41 -14.76
N LEU A 76 0.27 5.00 -13.81
CA LEU A 76 -0.08 4.35 -12.55
C LEU A 76 -1.51 3.82 -12.70
N VAL A 77 -1.66 2.51 -12.75
CA VAL A 77 -2.93 1.83 -13.08
C VAL A 77 -3.41 1.02 -11.87
N CYS A 78 -4.53 1.43 -11.27
CA CYS A 78 -5.18 0.69 -10.20
C CYS A 78 -5.64 -0.67 -10.72
N LEU A 79 -5.19 -1.76 -10.09
CA LEU A 79 -5.52 -3.13 -10.50
C LEU A 79 -6.93 -3.56 -10.09
N ASN A 80 -7.53 -2.85 -9.11
CA ASN A 80 -8.89 -3.08 -8.65
C ASN A 80 -9.67 -1.76 -8.53
N PRO A 81 -9.92 -1.02 -9.62
CA PRO A 81 -10.69 0.23 -9.54
C PRO A 81 -12.14 -0.04 -9.09
N GLU A 82 -12.82 0.98 -8.57
CA GLU A 82 -14.27 0.90 -8.30
C GLU A 82 -15.11 1.08 -9.58
N SER A 83 -14.51 1.67 -10.62
CA SER A 83 -15.15 1.96 -11.90
C SER A 83 -14.24 1.59 -13.08
N GLY A 84 -14.66 1.89 -14.32
CA GLY A 84 -13.86 1.66 -15.54
C GLY A 84 -12.66 2.60 -15.73
N TYR A 85 -12.30 3.43 -14.73
CA TYR A 85 -11.26 4.46 -14.83
C TYR A 85 -10.07 4.13 -13.91
N PRO A 86 -9.17 3.20 -14.29
CA PRO A 86 -8.11 2.72 -13.41
C PRO A 86 -6.88 3.62 -13.33
N ALA A 87 -6.65 4.54 -14.26
CA ALA A 87 -5.39 5.28 -14.36
C ALA A 87 -5.46 6.64 -13.65
N ILE A 88 -4.33 7.10 -13.11
CA ILE A 88 -4.25 8.43 -12.48
C ILE A 88 -3.88 9.51 -13.52
N HIS A 89 -4.70 10.55 -13.62
CA HIS A 89 -4.56 11.65 -14.59
C HIS A 89 -4.46 13.01 -13.90
N LEU A 90 -3.68 13.93 -14.50
CA LEU A 90 -3.70 15.34 -14.12
C LEU A 90 -4.91 16.02 -14.76
N SER A 91 -5.89 16.44 -13.97
CA SER A 91 -7.08 17.13 -14.49
C SER A 91 -6.71 18.41 -15.23
N GLY A 92 -7.60 18.87 -16.12
CA GLY A 92 -7.38 20.08 -16.93
C GLY A 92 -7.18 21.38 -16.15
N ASP A 93 -7.52 21.40 -14.85
CA ASP A 93 -7.20 22.50 -13.93
C ASP A 93 -5.73 22.51 -13.44
N ASN A 94 -4.93 21.50 -13.80
CA ASN A 94 -3.53 21.30 -13.41
C ASN A 94 -3.27 21.23 -11.89
N THR A 95 -4.29 20.92 -11.09
CA THR A 95 -4.18 20.88 -9.62
C THR A 95 -4.64 19.57 -9.02
N ARG A 96 -5.68 18.93 -9.56
CA ARG A 96 -6.21 17.67 -9.01
C ARG A 96 -5.65 16.47 -9.78
N LEU A 97 -5.54 15.35 -9.09
CA LEU A 97 -5.29 14.07 -9.72
C LEU A 97 -6.54 13.19 -9.59
N VAL A 98 -7.00 12.69 -10.73
CA VAL A 98 -8.33 12.09 -10.89
C VAL A 98 -8.27 10.73 -11.60
N PRO A 99 -9.27 9.85 -11.42
CA PRO A 99 -9.42 8.63 -12.20
C PRO A 99 -9.62 8.92 -13.68
N TRP A 100 -9.01 8.10 -14.54
CA TRP A 100 -9.13 8.20 -15.99
C TRP A 100 -8.94 6.86 -16.70
N ASN A 101 -9.14 6.84 -18.01
CA ASN A 101 -8.94 5.66 -18.84
C ASN A 101 -7.46 5.26 -18.92
N ALA A 102 -7.17 3.96 -18.87
CA ALA A 102 -5.82 3.44 -19.14
C ALA A 102 -5.54 3.25 -20.64
N ALA A 103 -6.56 3.25 -21.50
CA ALA A 103 -6.45 3.00 -22.94
C ALA A 103 -7.45 3.84 -23.74
N GLY A 104 -7.27 3.93 -25.07
CA GLY A 104 -8.12 4.69 -25.98
C GLY A 104 -7.87 6.20 -25.93
N SER A 105 -8.35 6.85 -24.87
CA SER A 105 -7.98 8.23 -24.51
C SER A 105 -7.21 8.19 -23.18
N PRO A 106 -5.93 7.79 -23.22
CA PRO A 106 -5.20 7.39 -22.02
C PRO A 106 -4.91 8.57 -21.09
N ALA A 107 -4.73 8.24 -19.81
CA ALA A 107 -4.36 9.17 -18.76
C ALA A 107 -3.00 9.85 -19.00
N SER A 108 -2.66 10.80 -18.12
CA SER A 108 -1.33 11.39 -18.09
C SER A 108 -0.29 10.31 -17.76
N LEU A 109 0.93 10.52 -18.24
CA LEU A 109 2.08 9.69 -17.87
C LEU A 109 3.02 10.46 -16.93
N TRP A 110 3.75 9.71 -16.13
CA TRP A 110 4.52 10.22 -15.01
C TRP A 110 5.97 9.78 -15.08
N TYR A 111 6.89 10.68 -14.71
CA TYR A 111 8.24 10.28 -14.32
C TYR A 111 8.19 9.73 -12.90
N ILE A 112 8.82 8.57 -12.70
CA ILE A 112 9.06 7.99 -11.38
C ILE A 112 10.57 7.96 -11.20
N GLU A 113 11.07 8.86 -10.38
CA GLU A 113 12.50 9.05 -10.18
C GLU A 113 12.89 8.45 -8.82
N PRO A 114 13.83 7.50 -8.77
CA PRO A 114 14.44 7.10 -7.51
C PRO A 114 15.05 8.33 -6.82
N THR A 115 14.94 8.40 -5.50
CA THR A 115 15.54 9.48 -4.72
C THR A 115 16.55 8.90 -3.74
N ASP A 116 17.64 9.63 -3.50
CA ASP A 116 18.63 9.29 -2.46
C ASP A 116 18.16 9.73 -1.06
N ILE A 117 16.92 10.20 -0.95
CA ILE A 117 16.34 10.64 0.31
C ILE A 117 15.82 9.42 1.03
N LEU A 118 16.54 9.00 2.06
CA LEU A 118 16.04 8.04 3.02
C LEU A 118 14.83 8.67 3.72
N THR A 119 13.64 8.11 3.52
CA THR A 119 12.50 8.41 4.37
C THR A 119 12.57 7.55 5.63
N ASP A 120 11.80 7.89 6.67
CA ASP A 120 11.91 7.26 8.00
C ASP A 120 11.41 5.79 8.03
N ILE A 121 11.00 5.24 6.88
CA ILE A 121 10.71 3.81 6.72
C ILE A 121 12.03 3.06 6.51
N ALA A 122 12.69 2.78 7.63
CA ALA A 122 13.64 1.68 7.72
C ALA A 122 12.83 0.37 7.87
N TYR A 123 12.55 -0.30 6.74
CA TYR A 123 11.91 -1.62 6.67
C TYR A 123 10.43 -1.69 7.07
N VAL A 124 9.55 -1.95 6.09
CA VAL A 124 8.27 -2.60 6.36
C VAL A 124 8.59 -4.03 6.80
N ARG A 125 8.64 -4.29 8.11
CA ARG A 125 8.65 -5.68 8.57
C ARG A 125 7.30 -6.29 8.17
N PRO A 126 7.26 -7.43 7.46
CA PRO A 126 6.02 -8.18 7.34
C PRO A 126 5.51 -8.40 8.76
N ALA A 127 4.20 -8.23 8.98
CA ALA A 127 3.60 -8.61 10.25
C ALA A 127 4.05 -10.05 10.55
N GLU A 128 4.70 -10.27 11.69
CA GLU A 128 5.02 -11.63 12.11
C GLU A 128 3.69 -12.37 12.16
N GLN A 129 3.48 -13.30 11.23
CA GLN A 129 2.39 -14.25 11.32
C GLN A 129 2.75 -15.12 12.51
N GLU A 130 2.19 -14.81 13.68
CA GLU A 130 2.34 -15.68 14.83
C GLU A 130 1.68 -17.01 14.48
N ASP A 131 2.51 -18.04 14.27
CA ASP A 131 2.04 -19.41 14.15
C ASP A 131 1.11 -19.73 15.32
N ALA A 132 0.02 -20.44 15.03
CA ALA A 132 -0.90 -20.92 16.05
C ALA A 132 -0.11 -21.66 17.16
N THR A 133 -0.40 -21.32 18.41
CA THR A 133 0.29 -21.95 19.55
C THR A 133 -0.13 -23.42 19.64
N ILE A 134 0.84 -24.32 19.45
CA ILE A 134 0.63 -25.77 19.64
C ILE A 134 0.99 -26.11 21.08
N TYR A 135 0.16 -26.90 21.74
CA TYR A 135 0.35 -27.33 23.12
C TYR A 135 0.76 -28.80 23.20
N TYR A 136 1.67 -29.10 24.12
CA TYR A 136 2.13 -30.44 24.45
C TYR A 136 1.89 -30.71 25.95
N ASN A 137 1.54 -31.94 26.28
CA ASN A 137 1.53 -32.40 27.67
C ASN A 137 2.98 -32.62 28.17
N LEU A 138 3.15 -32.96 29.45
CA LEU A 138 4.48 -33.16 30.05
C LEU A 138 5.21 -34.41 29.52
N ASP A 139 4.50 -35.31 28.84
CA ASP A 139 5.07 -36.46 28.13
C ASP A 139 5.46 -36.14 26.67
N GLY A 140 5.31 -34.88 26.24
CA GLY A 140 5.65 -34.43 24.90
C GLY A 140 4.63 -34.77 23.80
N ARG A 141 3.41 -35.21 24.17
CA ARG A 141 2.31 -35.44 23.22
C ARG A 141 1.54 -34.17 22.95
N ARG A 142 1.21 -33.91 21.67
CA ARG A 142 0.40 -32.77 21.24
C ARG A 142 -1.04 -32.89 21.78
N VAL A 143 -1.61 -31.75 22.18
CA VAL A 143 -2.97 -31.62 22.72
C VAL A 143 -3.76 -30.64 21.84
N GLU A 144 -4.83 -31.11 21.20
CA GLU A 144 -5.61 -30.28 20.26
C GLU A 144 -6.54 -29.28 20.95
N ASN A 145 -7.08 -29.59 22.13
CA ASN A 145 -8.03 -28.74 22.86
C ASN A 145 -7.63 -28.63 24.35
N PRO A 146 -6.57 -27.87 24.68
CA PRO A 146 -6.14 -27.71 26.05
C PRO A 146 -7.10 -26.77 26.81
N ASP A 147 -7.80 -27.29 27.81
CA ASP A 147 -8.79 -26.53 28.60
C ASP A 147 -8.20 -26.05 29.93
N LYS A 148 -7.72 -26.98 30.79
CA LYS A 148 -7.10 -26.66 32.08
C LYS A 148 -5.88 -27.53 32.35
N GLY A 149 -4.86 -26.96 32.98
CA GLY A 149 -3.66 -27.68 33.40
C GLY A 149 -2.36 -27.06 32.89
N VAL A 150 -1.27 -27.82 33.04
CA VAL A 150 0.09 -27.41 32.70
C VAL A 150 0.49 -27.96 31.34
N PHE A 151 0.93 -27.09 30.44
CA PHE A 151 1.34 -27.46 29.08
C PHE A 151 2.68 -26.84 28.70
N VAL A 152 3.32 -27.38 27.67
CA VAL A 152 4.50 -26.82 27.01
C VAL A 152 4.09 -26.40 25.60
N THR A 153 4.44 -25.19 25.16
CA THR A 153 4.12 -24.73 23.80
C THR A 153 5.19 -25.16 22.78
N ASN A 154 4.89 -25.09 21.48
CA ASN A 154 5.89 -25.20 20.40
C ASN A 154 7.06 -24.20 20.52
N LYS A 155 6.86 -23.10 21.26
CA LYS A 155 7.92 -22.14 21.65
C LYS A 155 8.70 -22.56 22.91
N ARG A 156 8.55 -23.80 23.38
CA ARG A 156 9.17 -24.40 24.58
C ARG A 156 8.86 -23.66 25.89
N ARG A 157 7.73 -22.94 25.95
CA ARG A 157 7.30 -22.22 27.15
C ARG A 157 6.33 -23.09 27.95
N LYS A 158 6.54 -23.17 29.26
CA LYS A 158 5.57 -23.75 30.19
C LYS A 158 4.44 -22.73 30.41
N VAL A 159 3.20 -23.18 30.26
CA VAL A 159 2.00 -22.37 30.46
C VAL A 159 1.02 -23.11 31.37
N ILE A 160 0.23 -22.37 32.14
CA ILE A 160 -0.81 -22.91 33.01
C ILE A 160 -2.14 -22.32 32.54
N LEU A 161 -3.01 -23.17 32.02
CA LEU A 161 -4.39 -22.81 31.67
C LEU A 161 -5.28 -23.07 32.89
N LYS A 162 -6.13 -22.11 33.25
CA LYS A 162 -6.94 -22.11 34.48
C LYS A 162 -8.43 -22.26 34.16
#